data_AF-A0A831TBS8-F1
#
_entry.id   AF-A0A831TBS8-F1
#
_cell.length_a   1.000
_cell.length_b   1.000
_cell.length_c   1.000
_cell.angle_alpha   90.00
_cell.angle_beta   90.00
_cell.angle_gamma   90.00
#
_symmetry.space_group_name_H-M   'P 1'
#
loop_
_entity.id
_entity.type
_entity.pdbx_description
1 polymer ?
#
loop_
_entity_poly.entity_id
_entity_poly.type
_entity_poly.pdbx_seq_one_letter_code
_entity_poly.pdbx_strand_id
1 'polypeptide(L)'
;MKKVALSVFALALVAAIATTAMAQPPGGGRGGFGGGMTGAMLLGQKSVQEELKLSDDQIKKVQELGEKTRASFTGLQGLSREEIQKRMEESRKESEKAVAEILKPEQQKRLKEIAFQQQMRMGLQAVLTNPENAKELGITEEQKEKLQLLAEDGRKFREELGIGGGGGGFGRLTDEQRQKLNDYRKSVDEKINKMLTDEQKAKLKAMAGAEFKGEITPFGGARRPGGGNRPARP
;
A
#
# COMPACT_ATOMS: atom_id res chain seq x y z
N MET A 1 39.08 -36.47 45.20
CA MET A 1 38.43 -35.22 45.66
C MET A 1 39.28 -34.01 45.32
N LYS A 2 38.99 -33.26 44.23
CA LYS A 2 39.46 -31.88 44.04
C LYS A 2 38.45 -31.09 43.17
N LYS A 3 37.61 -30.33 43.88
CA LYS A 3 36.98 -29.02 43.65
C LYS A 3 36.40 -28.63 42.27
N VAL A 4 35.13 -28.21 42.33
CA VAL A 4 34.32 -27.43 41.37
C VAL A 4 34.61 -25.93 41.51
N ALA A 5 34.60 -25.17 40.40
CA ALA A 5 34.21 -23.74 40.27
C ALA A 5 34.30 -23.33 38.78
N LEU A 6 33.20 -23.13 38.04
CA LEU A 6 32.41 -21.89 37.83
C LEU A 6 33.16 -20.65 37.25
N SER A 7 32.68 -20.23 36.08
CA SER A 7 32.55 -18.85 35.56
C SER A 7 33.74 -18.18 34.87
N VAL A 8 33.56 -17.74 33.62
CA VAL A 8 33.33 -16.33 33.21
C VAL A 8 33.51 -16.17 31.68
N PHE A 9 32.58 -15.41 31.10
CA PHE A 9 32.56 -14.80 29.76
C PHE A 9 33.93 -14.36 29.21
N ALA A 10 34.23 -14.67 27.95
CA ALA A 10 35.26 -13.98 27.17
C ALA A 10 34.75 -13.69 25.75
N LEU A 11 34.51 -12.40 25.49
CA LEU A 11 34.41 -11.79 24.17
C LEU A 11 35.66 -12.14 23.34
N ALA A 12 35.48 -12.62 22.11
CA ALA A 12 36.53 -12.62 21.10
C ALA A 12 36.03 -11.95 19.82
N LEU A 13 36.54 -10.73 19.66
CA LEU A 13 36.54 -9.86 18.50
C LEU A 13 37.14 -10.59 17.28
N VAL A 14 36.44 -10.62 16.14
CA VAL A 14 37.10 -10.77 14.83
C VAL A 14 36.66 -9.59 13.98
N ALA A 15 37.55 -8.62 13.88
CA ALA A 15 37.42 -7.46 13.03
C ALA A 15 38.03 -7.72 11.64
N ALA A 16 37.29 -7.25 10.63
CA ALA A 16 37.77 -6.66 9.38
C ALA A 16 38.57 -7.51 8.38
N ILE A 17 37.88 -7.93 7.31
CA ILE A 17 38.32 -7.62 5.94
C ILE A 17 37.16 -6.86 5.28
N ALA A 18 37.40 -5.57 5.01
CA ALA A 18 36.53 -4.72 4.22
C ALA A 18 37.18 -4.47 2.85
N THR A 19 36.36 -4.00 1.90
CA THR A 19 36.65 -3.67 0.48
C THR A 19 36.60 -4.88 -0.46
N THR A 20 35.64 -5.06 -1.37
CA THR A 20 34.83 -4.13 -2.17
C THR A 20 33.45 -4.76 -2.49
N ALA A 21 32.38 -4.32 -1.83
CA ALA A 21 31.00 -4.60 -2.26
C ALA A 21 30.04 -3.44 -1.91
N MET A 22 30.58 -2.22 -1.83
CA MET A 22 29.83 -0.98 -1.64
C MET A 22 29.92 -0.17 -2.94
N ALA A 23 29.37 -0.72 -4.04
CA ALA A 23 29.28 0.00 -5.32
C ALA A 23 28.07 -0.44 -6.16
N GLN A 24 27.06 -1.08 -5.55
CA GLN A 24 25.71 -0.95 -6.08
C GLN A 24 25.09 0.24 -5.33
N PRO A 25 24.81 1.40 -5.98
CA PRO A 25 23.89 2.36 -5.38
C PRO A 25 22.66 1.57 -4.95
N PRO A 26 22.11 1.78 -3.73
CA PRO A 26 21.01 0.97 -3.20
C PRO A 26 20.01 0.71 -4.32
N GLY A 27 20.00 -0.54 -4.79
CA GLY A 27 19.52 -0.91 -6.10
C GLY A 27 18.13 -0.36 -6.32
N GLY A 28 17.95 0.29 -7.48
CA GLY A 28 16.70 0.88 -7.96
C GLY A 28 15.49 0.06 -7.52
N GLY A 29 14.81 0.58 -6.51
CA GLY A 29 13.72 -0.09 -5.82
C GLY A 29 12.75 0.87 -5.16
N ARG A 30 12.77 2.15 -5.52
CA ARG A 30 11.69 3.10 -5.17
C ARG A 30 10.45 2.93 -6.07
N GLY A 31 10.25 1.71 -6.58
CA GLY A 31 9.03 1.23 -7.24
C GLY A 31 8.22 0.28 -6.36
N GLY A 32 8.49 0.24 -5.05
CA GLY A 32 7.67 -0.45 -4.07
C GLY A 32 6.36 0.29 -3.87
N PHE A 33 5.35 -0.09 -4.66
CA PHE A 33 4.02 -0.41 -4.14
C PHE A 33 3.63 0.34 -2.84
N GLY A 34 3.46 1.66 -2.93
CA GLY A 34 2.55 2.39 -2.05
C GLY A 34 1.12 2.02 -2.45
N GLY A 35 0.78 0.73 -2.27
CA GLY A 35 -0.39 0.06 -2.83
C GLY A 35 -1.70 0.44 -2.14
N GLY A 36 -1.88 1.71 -1.83
CA GLY A 36 -3.19 2.28 -1.55
C GLY A 36 -3.94 2.54 -2.84
N MET A 37 -5.25 2.33 -2.83
CA MET A 37 -6.12 2.84 -3.88
C MET A 37 -5.90 4.36 -3.98
N THR A 38 -5.48 4.86 -5.15
CA THR A 38 -5.26 6.30 -5.35
C THR A 38 -6.57 7.07 -5.18
N GLY A 39 -6.51 8.36 -4.82
CA GLY A 39 -7.71 9.20 -4.70
C GLY A 39 -8.58 9.16 -5.96
N ALA A 40 -7.96 9.15 -7.15
CA ALA A 40 -8.66 9.01 -8.42
C ALA A 40 -9.37 7.64 -8.56
N MET A 41 -8.76 6.55 -8.10
CA MET A 41 -9.38 5.22 -8.16
C MET A 41 -10.55 5.09 -7.17
N LEU A 42 -10.50 5.77 -6.01
CA LEU A 42 -11.62 5.83 -5.06
C LEU A 42 -12.79 6.63 -5.63
N LEU A 43 -12.55 7.76 -6.28
CA LEU A 43 -13.61 8.56 -6.90
C LEU A 43 -14.36 7.82 -8.00
N GLY A 44 -13.72 6.85 -8.66
CA GLY A 44 -14.39 5.97 -9.62
C GLY A 44 -15.44 5.03 -9.01
N GLN A 45 -15.51 4.91 -7.67
CA GLN A 45 -16.47 4.04 -6.99
C GLN A 45 -17.78 4.78 -6.74
N LYS A 46 -18.91 4.21 -7.17
CA LYS A 46 -20.24 4.82 -6.99
C LYS A 46 -20.54 5.18 -5.52
N SER A 47 -20.21 4.28 -4.61
CA SER A 47 -20.39 4.48 -3.16
C SER A 47 -19.62 5.68 -2.61
N VAL A 48 -18.43 5.97 -3.18
CA VAL A 48 -17.64 7.15 -2.82
C VAL A 48 -18.24 8.40 -3.45
N GLN A 49 -18.75 8.32 -4.68
CA GLN A 49 -19.42 9.46 -5.34
C GLN A 49 -20.67 9.89 -4.56
N GLU A 50 -21.47 8.92 -4.10
CA GLU A 50 -22.66 9.13 -3.28
C GLU A 50 -22.30 9.75 -1.91
N GLU A 51 -21.30 9.19 -1.22
CA GLU A 51 -20.82 9.71 0.07
C GLU A 51 -20.32 11.16 -0.04
N LEU A 52 -19.57 11.47 -1.12
CA LEU A 52 -19.07 12.82 -1.38
C LEU A 52 -20.12 13.74 -1.98
N LYS A 53 -21.33 13.22 -2.28
CA LYS A 53 -22.44 13.95 -2.90
C LYS A 53 -21.96 14.70 -4.14
N LEU A 54 -21.22 14.00 -5.02
CA LEU A 54 -20.70 14.61 -6.24
C LEU A 54 -21.86 15.06 -7.13
N SER A 55 -21.73 16.23 -7.76
CA SER A 55 -22.68 16.66 -8.78
C SER A 55 -22.48 15.86 -10.08
N ASP A 56 -23.47 15.90 -10.96
CA ASP A 56 -23.39 15.25 -12.29
C ASP A 56 -22.16 15.71 -13.09
N ASP A 57 -21.82 17.01 -13.01
CA ASP A 57 -20.64 17.56 -13.67
C ASP A 57 -19.34 17.02 -13.05
N GLN A 58 -19.28 16.86 -11.73
CA GLN A 58 -18.12 16.25 -11.06
C GLN A 58 -18.00 14.77 -11.43
N ILE A 59 -19.11 14.04 -11.49
CA ILE A 59 -19.14 12.63 -11.89
C ILE A 59 -18.62 12.46 -13.33
N LYS A 60 -19.06 13.30 -14.27
CA LYS A 60 -18.54 13.30 -15.65
C LYS A 60 -17.03 13.52 -15.69
N LYS A 61 -16.51 14.53 -14.98
CA LYS A 61 -15.06 14.79 -14.91
C LYS A 61 -14.28 13.63 -14.28
N VAL A 62 -14.84 12.95 -13.28
CA VAL A 62 -14.24 11.75 -12.69
C VAL A 62 -14.18 10.61 -13.70
N GLN A 63 -15.22 10.42 -14.51
CA GLN A 63 -15.23 9.41 -15.57
C GLN A 63 -14.16 9.70 -16.63
N GLU A 64 -14.09 10.93 -17.13
CA GLU A 64 -13.05 11.39 -18.07
C GLU A 64 -11.64 11.20 -17.50
N LEU A 65 -11.45 11.53 -16.22
CA LEU A 65 -10.18 11.30 -15.52
C LEU A 65 -9.84 9.80 -15.51
N GLY A 66 -10.80 8.94 -15.16
CA GLY A 66 -10.61 7.49 -15.16
C GLY A 66 -10.24 6.93 -16.53
N GLU A 67 -10.87 7.42 -17.59
CA GLU A 67 -10.54 7.06 -18.98
C GLU A 67 -9.14 7.51 -19.37
N LYS A 68 -8.77 8.75 -19.04
CA LYS A 68 -7.44 9.29 -19.29
C LYS A 68 -6.36 8.49 -18.55
N THR A 69 -6.56 8.24 -17.26
CA THR A 69 -5.65 7.41 -16.46
C THR A 69 -5.50 6.01 -17.06
N ARG A 70 -6.61 5.38 -17.51
CA ARG A 70 -6.55 4.08 -18.18
C ARG A 70 -5.78 4.15 -19.50
N ALA A 71 -5.99 5.19 -20.31
CA ALA A 71 -5.27 5.42 -21.54
C ALA A 71 -3.76 5.62 -21.31
N SER A 72 -3.36 6.29 -20.22
CA SER A 72 -1.96 6.46 -19.84
C SER A 72 -1.23 5.13 -19.61
N PHE A 73 -1.95 4.06 -19.24
CA PHE A 73 -1.39 2.72 -19.06
C PHE A 73 -1.48 1.82 -20.29
N THR A 74 -2.01 2.32 -21.42
CA THR A 74 -1.91 1.62 -22.70
C THR A 74 -0.50 1.76 -23.28
N GLY A 75 -0.05 0.75 -24.04
CA GLY A 75 1.24 0.81 -24.74
C GLY A 75 2.47 0.75 -23.83
N LEU A 76 2.35 0.27 -22.59
CA LEU A 76 3.50 0.04 -21.70
C LEU A 76 4.36 -1.17 -22.12
N GLN A 77 3.87 -1.98 -23.06
CA GLN A 77 4.58 -3.14 -23.57
C GLN A 77 5.84 -2.73 -24.32
N GLY A 78 6.97 -3.32 -23.97
CA GLY A 78 8.27 -3.03 -24.60
C GLY A 78 9.04 -1.85 -23.99
N LEU A 79 8.44 -1.10 -23.05
CA LEU A 79 9.15 -0.06 -22.30
C LEU A 79 10.05 -0.67 -21.22
N SER A 80 11.14 0.02 -20.92
CA SER A 80 11.98 -0.30 -19.77
C SER A 80 11.23 -0.06 -18.46
N ARG A 81 11.73 -0.67 -17.37
CA ARG A 81 11.13 -0.48 -16.03
C ARG A 81 11.17 0.98 -15.58
N GLU A 82 12.20 1.72 -15.94
CA GLU A 82 12.36 3.13 -15.59
C GLU A 82 11.35 4.01 -16.33
N GLU A 83 11.16 3.77 -17.63
CA GLU A 83 10.15 4.48 -18.43
C GLU A 83 8.73 4.20 -17.94
N ILE A 84 8.44 2.94 -17.58
CA ILE A 84 7.16 2.58 -16.96
C ILE A 84 6.99 3.33 -15.64
N GLN A 85 8.00 3.33 -14.75
CA GLN A 85 7.92 4.03 -13.46
C GLN A 85 7.66 5.53 -13.64
N LYS A 86 8.41 6.18 -14.53
CA LYS A 86 8.24 7.61 -14.83
C LYS A 86 6.83 7.91 -15.33
N ARG A 87 6.32 7.11 -16.27
CA ARG A 87 4.96 7.29 -16.81
C ARG A 87 3.86 7.06 -15.77
N MET A 88 4.04 6.10 -14.86
CA MET A 88 3.14 5.87 -13.73
C MET A 88 3.14 7.07 -12.77
N GLU A 89 4.32 7.64 -12.47
CA GLU A 89 4.45 8.79 -11.58
C GLU A 89 3.82 10.05 -12.20
N GLU A 90 4.04 10.30 -13.48
CA GLU A 90 3.42 11.42 -14.22
C GLU A 90 1.89 11.30 -14.23
N SER A 91 1.36 10.13 -14.58
CA SER A 91 -0.09 9.86 -14.57
C SER A 91 -0.68 10.05 -13.17
N ARG A 92 0.05 9.64 -12.13
CA ARG A 92 -0.37 9.83 -10.74
C ARG A 92 -0.44 11.32 -10.37
N LYS A 93 0.61 12.09 -10.65
CA LYS A 93 0.65 13.54 -10.35
C LYS A 93 -0.45 14.28 -11.08
N GLU A 94 -0.67 13.95 -12.35
CA GLU A 94 -1.75 14.53 -13.15
C GLU A 94 -3.13 14.20 -12.56
N SER A 95 -3.33 12.94 -12.17
CA SER A 95 -4.58 12.52 -11.53
C SER A 95 -4.82 13.22 -10.19
N GLU A 96 -3.79 13.37 -9.35
CA GLU A 96 -3.90 14.08 -8.08
C GLU A 96 -4.28 15.55 -8.27
N LYS A 97 -3.72 16.23 -9.28
CA LYS A 97 -4.10 17.60 -9.64
C LYS A 97 -5.55 17.69 -10.11
N ALA A 98 -5.95 16.83 -11.04
CA ALA A 98 -7.32 16.81 -11.54
C ALA A 98 -8.34 16.54 -10.43
N VAL A 99 -8.04 15.63 -9.50
CA VAL A 99 -8.89 15.39 -8.32
C VAL A 99 -9.06 16.66 -7.47
N ALA A 100 -7.98 17.41 -7.24
CA ALA A 100 -8.05 18.66 -6.47
C ALA A 100 -8.87 19.75 -7.18
N GLU A 101 -8.91 19.77 -8.51
CA GLU A 101 -9.71 20.71 -9.31
C GLU A 101 -11.19 20.30 -9.39
N ILE A 102 -11.48 18.99 -9.38
CA ILE A 102 -12.86 18.47 -9.46
C ILE A 102 -13.58 18.67 -8.13
N LEU A 103 -12.89 18.43 -7.01
CA LEU A 103 -13.50 18.37 -5.68
C LEU A 103 -13.42 19.68 -4.93
N LYS A 104 -14.50 20.00 -4.21
CA LYS A 104 -14.51 21.09 -3.23
C LYS A 104 -13.66 20.72 -1.99
N PRO A 105 -13.17 21.70 -1.20
CA PRO A 105 -12.30 21.45 -0.05
C PRO A 105 -12.86 20.41 0.95
N GLU A 106 -14.16 20.46 1.23
CA GLU A 106 -14.85 19.52 2.11
C GLU A 106 -14.90 18.10 1.54
N GLN A 107 -15.09 17.96 0.22
CA GLN A 107 -15.08 16.67 -0.47
C GLN A 107 -13.66 16.10 -0.53
N GLN A 108 -12.64 16.94 -0.72
CA GLN A 108 -11.24 16.51 -0.66
C GLN A 108 -10.89 15.98 0.73
N LYS A 109 -11.31 16.68 1.80
CA LYS A 109 -11.12 16.22 3.17
C LYS A 109 -11.77 14.85 3.37
N ARG A 110 -13.04 14.70 2.97
CA ARG A 110 -13.75 13.43 3.12
C ARG A 110 -13.13 12.30 2.30
N LEU A 111 -12.67 12.58 1.08
CA LEU A 111 -11.96 11.61 0.25
C LEU A 111 -10.66 11.12 0.94
N LYS A 112 -9.90 12.03 1.57
CA LYS A 112 -8.70 11.67 2.34
C LYS A 112 -9.02 10.75 3.52
N GLU A 113 -10.10 11.02 4.25
CA GLU A 113 -10.57 10.14 5.34
C GLU A 113 -10.94 8.74 4.80
N ILE A 114 -11.66 8.67 3.68
CA ILE A 114 -12.00 7.38 3.04
C ILE A 114 -10.73 6.65 2.60
N ALA A 115 -9.79 7.35 1.95
CA ALA A 115 -8.51 6.77 1.53
C ALA A 115 -7.72 6.23 2.72
N PHE A 116 -7.68 6.98 3.82
CA PHE A 116 -7.05 6.57 5.06
C PHE A 116 -7.70 5.32 5.66
N GLN A 117 -9.04 5.25 5.70
CA GLN A 117 -9.75 4.06 6.16
C GLN A 117 -9.45 2.84 5.29
N GLN A 118 -9.33 3.00 3.97
CA GLN A 118 -8.93 1.91 3.08
C GLN A 118 -7.49 1.46 3.32
N GLN A 119 -6.58 2.38 3.63
CA GLN A 119 -5.23 2.02 4.07
C GLN A 119 -5.26 1.26 5.40
N MET A 120 -6.07 1.68 6.37
CA MET A 120 -6.24 0.95 7.64
C MET A 120 -6.74 -0.49 7.41
N ARG A 121 -7.63 -0.71 6.44
CA ARG A 121 -8.08 -2.07 6.08
C ARG A 121 -6.95 -2.96 5.52
N MET A 122 -5.91 -2.37 4.96
CA MET A 122 -4.72 -3.11 4.49
C MET A 122 -3.70 -3.38 5.60
N GLY A 123 -3.85 -2.74 6.77
CA GLY A 123 -2.97 -2.87 7.93
C GLY A 123 -2.31 -1.55 8.32
N LEU A 124 -1.92 -1.42 9.58
CA LEU A 124 -1.29 -0.23 10.14
C LEU A 124 0.06 0.08 9.49
N GLN A 125 0.77 -0.94 9.01
CA GLN A 125 2.02 -0.73 8.28
C GLN A 125 1.82 0.11 7.01
N ALA A 126 0.76 -0.13 6.24
CA ALA A 126 0.46 0.64 5.03
C ALA A 126 0.15 2.11 5.36
N VAL A 127 -0.49 2.35 6.49
CA VAL A 127 -0.78 3.71 6.99
C VAL A 127 0.50 4.43 7.38
N LEU A 128 1.36 3.80 8.20
CA LEU A 128 2.54 4.45 8.79
C LEU A 128 3.73 4.59 7.84
N THR A 129 3.75 3.83 6.75
CA THR A 129 4.78 3.96 5.69
C THR A 129 4.42 5.03 4.66
N ASN A 130 3.19 5.54 4.66
CA ASN A 130 2.82 6.70 3.85
C ASN A 130 3.51 7.97 4.43
N PRO A 131 4.29 8.72 3.63
CA PRO A 131 5.05 9.86 4.15
C PRO A 131 4.21 10.97 4.79
N GLU A 132 3.02 11.24 4.25
CA GLU A 132 2.13 12.29 4.79
C GLU A 132 1.56 11.85 6.14
N ASN A 133 1.05 10.61 6.21
CA ASN A 133 0.54 10.06 7.47
C ASN A 133 1.66 9.92 8.51
N ALA A 134 2.86 9.47 8.12
CA ALA A 134 4.00 9.32 9.03
C ALA A 134 4.41 10.66 9.62
N LYS A 135 4.43 11.72 8.79
CA LYS A 135 4.71 13.08 9.22
C LYS A 135 3.62 13.60 10.15
N GLU A 136 2.36 13.40 9.78
CA GLU A 136 1.22 13.83 10.58
C GLU A 136 1.19 13.11 11.94
N LEU A 137 1.46 11.81 11.99
CA LEU A 137 1.55 11.03 13.22
C LEU A 137 2.84 11.27 14.01
N GLY A 138 3.77 12.08 13.51
CA GLY A 138 5.04 12.34 14.18
C GLY A 138 5.85 11.08 14.43
N ILE A 139 5.87 10.16 13.45
CA ILE A 139 6.60 8.89 13.56
C ILE A 139 8.10 9.20 13.65
N THR A 140 8.72 8.75 14.74
CA THR A 140 10.15 8.98 15.03
C THR A 140 11.05 8.17 14.08
N GLU A 141 12.32 8.55 13.97
CA GLU A 141 13.29 7.78 13.18
C GLU A 141 13.41 6.34 13.68
N GLU A 142 13.45 6.12 15.00
CA GLU A 142 13.45 4.77 15.58
C GLU A 142 12.21 3.94 15.21
N GLN A 143 11.03 4.57 15.15
CA GLN A 143 9.81 3.90 14.70
C GLN A 143 9.85 3.60 13.20
N LYS A 144 10.40 4.51 12.38
CA LYS A 144 10.59 4.28 10.94
C LYS A 144 11.52 3.09 10.68
N GLU A 145 12.63 2.99 11.40
CA GLU A 145 13.55 1.84 11.29
C GLU A 145 12.84 0.52 11.62
N LYS A 146 12.05 0.48 12.71
CA LYS A 146 11.23 -0.70 13.05
C LYS A 146 10.22 -1.03 11.95
N LEU A 147 9.58 -0.03 11.35
CA LEU A 147 8.64 -0.22 10.24
C LEU A 147 9.32 -0.76 8.98
N GLN A 148 10.56 -0.34 8.70
CA GLN A 148 11.37 -0.84 7.60
C GLN A 148 11.75 -2.31 7.79
N LEU A 149 12.18 -2.70 9.00
CA LEU A 149 12.44 -4.09 9.34
C LEU A 149 11.19 -4.95 9.21
N LEU A 150 10.03 -4.48 9.69
CA LEU A 150 8.75 -5.18 9.48
C LEU A 150 8.39 -5.28 7.98
N ALA A 151 8.79 -4.31 7.15
CA ALA A 151 8.53 -4.36 5.71
C ALA A 151 9.42 -5.37 5.01
N GLU A 152 10.67 -5.51 5.45
CA GLU A 152 11.60 -6.56 5.03
C GLU A 152 11.10 -7.95 5.39
N ASP A 153 10.71 -8.15 6.65
CA ASP A 153 10.12 -9.41 7.11
C ASP A 153 8.88 -9.75 6.28
N GLY A 154 8.05 -8.76 5.96
CA GLY A 154 6.85 -8.97 5.16
C GLY A 154 7.15 -9.33 3.71
N ARG A 155 8.28 -8.84 3.16
CA ARG A 155 8.76 -9.26 1.83
C ARG A 155 9.21 -10.71 1.86
N LYS A 156 10.07 -11.08 2.82
CA LYS A 156 10.56 -12.47 2.98
C LYS A 156 9.40 -13.45 3.21
N PHE A 157 8.46 -13.09 4.09
CA PHE A 157 7.27 -13.91 4.32
C PHE A 157 6.45 -14.15 3.05
N ARG A 158 6.29 -13.13 2.20
CA ARG A 158 5.62 -13.31 0.90
C ARG A 158 6.44 -14.18 -0.06
N GLU A 159 7.76 -14.05 -0.07
CA GLU A 159 8.65 -14.90 -0.88
C GLU A 159 8.56 -16.37 -0.45
N GLU A 160 8.58 -16.65 0.86
CA GLU A 160 8.41 -17.99 1.44
C GLU A 160 7.05 -18.61 1.09
N LEU A 161 6.00 -17.80 1.05
CA LEU A 161 4.67 -18.23 0.60
C LEU A 161 4.57 -18.43 -0.92
N GLY A 162 5.64 -18.18 -1.68
CA GLY A 162 5.64 -18.26 -3.15
C GLY A 162 4.84 -17.14 -3.82
N ILE A 163 4.66 -16.00 -3.14
CA ILE A 163 3.86 -14.85 -3.58
C ILE A 163 4.76 -13.78 -4.25
N GLY A 164 6.08 -13.99 -4.28
CA GLY A 164 7.07 -13.10 -4.88
C GLY A 164 7.52 -13.55 -6.27
N GLY A 165 6.91 -13.01 -7.33
CA GLY A 165 7.44 -13.15 -8.69
C GLY A 165 6.38 -13.31 -9.78
N GLY A 166 6.21 -12.27 -10.61
CA GLY A 166 5.70 -12.38 -11.98
C GLY A 166 4.26 -12.88 -12.21
N GLY A 167 3.37 -11.98 -12.63
CA GLY A 167 2.26 -12.33 -13.54
C GLY A 167 0.97 -12.89 -12.93
N GLY A 168 0.91 -13.16 -11.62
CA GLY A 168 -0.32 -13.53 -10.92
C GLY A 168 -0.52 -12.64 -9.70
N GLY A 169 -1.07 -11.43 -9.87
CA GLY A 169 -1.38 -10.55 -8.75
C GLY A 169 -2.31 -11.20 -7.71
N PHE A 170 -2.60 -10.48 -6.62
CA PHE A 170 -3.49 -10.84 -5.49
C PHE A 170 -4.75 -11.70 -5.79
N GLY A 171 -5.20 -11.78 -7.05
CA GLY A 171 -6.29 -12.65 -7.51
C GLY A 171 -5.97 -14.14 -7.72
N ARG A 172 -4.74 -14.62 -7.45
CA ARG A 172 -4.36 -16.06 -7.56
C ARG A 172 -3.86 -16.70 -6.27
N LEU A 173 -4.14 -16.12 -5.12
CA LEU A 173 -3.78 -16.72 -3.83
C LEU A 173 -4.66 -17.94 -3.52
N THR A 174 -4.11 -18.97 -2.90
CA THR A 174 -4.92 -20.04 -2.27
C THR A 174 -5.59 -19.51 -1.00
N ASP A 175 -6.61 -20.22 -0.50
CA ASP A 175 -7.23 -19.88 0.80
C ASP A 175 -6.22 -19.90 1.94
N GLU A 176 -5.32 -20.89 1.95
CA GLU A 176 -4.27 -21.01 2.95
C GLU A 176 -3.29 -19.83 2.90
N GLN A 177 -2.85 -19.42 1.69
CA GLN A 177 -1.99 -18.24 1.53
C GLN A 177 -2.69 -16.97 1.99
N ARG A 178 -3.99 -16.80 1.68
CA ARG A 178 -4.79 -15.67 2.18
C ARG A 178 -4.83 -15.65 3.70
N GLN A 179 -5.09 -16.80 4.33
CA GLN A 179 -5.15 -16.91 5.78
C GLN A 179 -3.80 -16.56 6.41
N LYS A 180 -2.70 -17.16 5.93
CA LYS A 180 -1.35 -16.87 6.42
C LYS A 180 -0.98 -15.39 6.29
N LEU A 181 -1.33 -14.73 5.18
CA LEU A 181 -1.15 -13.29 5.02
C LEU A 181 -1.99 -12.46 6.00
N ASN A 182 -3.24 -12.85 6.24
CA ASN A 182 -4.11 -12.18 7.19
C ASN A 182 -3.58 -12.28 8.63
N ASP A 183 -3.12 -13.46 9.02
CA ASP A 183 -2.58 -13.69 10.36
C ASP A 183 -1.24 -12.99 10.55
N TYR A 184 -0.37 -13.03 9.53
CA TYR A 184 0.86 -12.23 9.50
C TYR A 184 0.55 -10.74 9.65
N ARG A 185 -0.40 -10.20 8.89
CA ARG A 185 -0.83 -8.80 8.99
C ARG A 185 -1.30 -8.45 10.41
N LYS A 186 -2.17 -9.26 11.02
CA LYS A 186 -2.62 -9.04 12.41
C LYS A 186 -1.44 -8.98 13.39
N SER A 187 -0.49 -9.91 13.24
CA SER A 187 0.72 -9.92 14.09
C SER A 187 1.57 -8.65 13.93
N VAL A 188 1.68 -8.12 12.71
CA VAL A 188 2.36 -6.86 12.42
C VAL A 188 1.60 -5.68 13.02
N ASP A 189 0.27 -5.64 12.88
CA ASP A 189 -0.57 -4.60 13.45
C ASP A 189 -0.47 -4.57 14.99
N GLU A 190 -0.38 -5.72 15.65
CA GLU A 190 -0.14 -5.79 17.09
C GLU A 190 1.23 -5.24 17.50
N LYS A 191 2.29 -5.59 16.75
CA LYS A 191 3.64 -5.06 16.99
C LYS A 191 3.68 -3.54 16.80
N ILE A 192 3.00 -3.04 15.77
CA ILE A 192 2.88 -1.60 15.49
C ILE A 192 2.10 -0.91 16.60
N ASN A 193 0.95 -1.45 17.01
CA ASN A 193 0.17 -0.87 18.12
C ASN A 193 0.97 -0.78 19.43
N LYS A 194 1.87 -1.73 19.70
CA LYS A 194 2.73 -1.70 20.89
C LYS A 194 3.84 -0.66 20.83
N MET A 195 4.31 -0.27 19.64
CA MET A 195 5.36 0.76 19.49
C MET A 195 4.83 2.20 19.36
N LEU A 196 3.54 2.37 19.07
CA LEU A 196 2.91 3.69 19.02
C LEU A 196 2.60 4.21 20.43
N THR A 197 2.80 5.51 20.62
CA THR A 197 2.37 6.22 21.85
C THR A 197 0.84 6.34 21.89
N ASP A 198 0.29 6.63 23.06
CA ASP A 198 -1.16 6.84 23.19
C ASP A 198 -1.65 8.07 22.43
N GLU A 199 -0.82 9.11 22.35
CA GLU A 199 -1.07 10.29 21.51
C GLU A 199 -1.13 9.91 20.01
N GLN A 200 -0.19 9.10 19.53
CA GLN A 200 -0.18 8.63 18.14
C GLN A 200 -1.40 7.76 17.82
N LYS A 201 -1.80 6.88 18.75
CA LYS A 201 -3.03 6.07 18.61
C LYS A 201 -4.29 6.93 18.59
N ALA A 202 -4.36 7.96 19.43
CA ALA A 202 -5.48 8.90 19.44
C ALA A 202 -5.56 9.67 18.12
N LYS A 203 -4.42 10.16 17.62
CA LYS A 203 -4.33 10.86 16.34
C LYS A 203 -4.70 9.97 15.16
N LEU A 204 -4.26 8.72 15.15
CA LEU A 204 -4.62 7.72 14.14
C LEU A 204 -6.14 7.50 14.06
N LYS A 205 -6.83 7.45 15.21
CA LYS A 205 -8.30 7.38 15.25
C LYS A 205 -8.96 8.66 14.74
N ALA A 206 -8.42 9.82 15.10
CA ALA A 206 -8.95 11.11 14.65
C ALA A 206 -8.83 11.29 13.12
N MET A 207 -7.71 10.86 12.53
CA MET A 207 -7.47 10.91 11.08
C MET A 207 -8.44 10.05 10.28
N ALA A 208 -8.98 8.98 10.86
CA ALA A 208 -9.95 8.13 10.19
C ALA A 208 -11.28 8.85 9.91
N GLY A 209 -11.66 9.82 10.75
CA GLY A 209 -12.92 10.53 10.64
C GLY A 209 -14.14 9.60 10.80
N ALA A 210 -15.26 9.99 10.19
CA ALA A 210 -16.49 9.20 10.23
C ALA A 210 -16.37 7.91 9.42
N GLU A 211 -16.86 6.78 9.94
CA GLU A 211 -16.80 5.49 9.23
C GLU A 211 -17.44 5.56 7.83
N PHE A 212 -16.73 5.07 6.82
CA PHE A 212 -17.23 4.88 5.47
C PHE A 212 -17.78 3.46 5.31
N LYS A 213 -19.09 3.38 5.04
CA LYS A 213 -19.85 2.11 4.95
C LYS A 213 -20.05 1.60 3.52
N GLY A 214 -19.64 2.39 2.53
CA GLY A 214 -19.79 2.03 1.13
C GLY A 214 -18.89 0.87 0.70
N GLU A 215 -19.35 0.09 -0.28
CA GLU A 215 -18.54 -0.97 -0.87
C GLU A 215 -17.49 -0.37 -1.82
N ILE A 216 -16.22 -0.76 -1.68
CA ILE A 216 -15.15 -0.39 -2.61
C ILE A 216 -14.69 -1.65 -3.32
N THR A 217 -14.88 -1.66 -4.64
CA THR A 217 -14.46 -2.78 -5.49
C THR A 217 -12.99 -2.62 -5.88
N PRO A 218 -12.11 -3.61 -5.60
CA PRO A 218 -10.68 -3.53 -5.92
C PRO A 218 -10.36 -3.37 -7.41
N PHE A 219 -11.29 -3.75 -8.28
CA PHE A 219 -11.21 -3.54 -9.72
C PHE A 219 -12.42 -2.71 -10.12
N GLY A 220 -12.16 -1.42 -10.38
CA GLY A 220 -13.19 -0.41 -10.70
C GLY A 220 -14.32 -1.01 -11.51
N GLY A 221 -15.52 -0.96 -10.93
CA GLY A 221 -16.72 -1.70 -11.33
C GLY A 221 -16.92 -1.81 -12.83
N ALA A 222 -16.39 -2.88 -13.40
CA ALA A 222 -16.83 -3.47 -14.64
C ALA A 222 -16.93 -4.97 -14.38
N ARG A 223 -17.99 -5.40 -13.68
CA ARG A 223 -18.61 -6.67 -14.05
C ARG A 223 -18.89 -6.53 -15.55
N ARG A 224 -18.15 -7.27 -16.38
CA ARG A 224 -18.53 -7.49 -17.77
C ARG A 224 -20.04 -7.80 -17.79
N PRO A 225 -20.89 -6.99 -18.43
CA PRO A 225 -22.25 -7.40 -18.69
C PRO A 225 -22.17 -8.62 -19.62
N GLY A 226 -22.77 -9.74 -19.22
CA GLY A 226 -23.07 -10.83 -20.14
C GLY A 226 -21.86 -11.63 -20.66
N GLY A 227 -21.34 -12.54 -19.83
CA GLY A 227 -20.75 -13.79 -20.34
C GLY A 227 -21.82 -14.84 -20.57
N GLY A 228 -22.95 -14.46 -21.17
CA GLY A 228 -24.02 -15.38 -21.52
C GLY A 228 -23.56 -16.31 -22.64
N ASN A 229 -23.71 -17.61 -22.38
CA ASN A 229 -23.90 -18.66 -23.38
C ASN A 229 -22.92 -18.65 -24.58
N ARG A 230 -21.75 -19.29 -24.41
CA ARG A 230 -21.04 -19.83 -25.58
C ARG A 230 -21.78 -21.10 -26.01
N PRO A 231 -22.40 -21.17 -27.21
CA PRO A 231 -22.90 -22.44 -27.70
C PRO A 231 -21.72 -23.40 -27.88
N ALA A 232 -21.92 -24.65 -27.46
CA ALA A 232 -21.00 -25.73 -27.75
C ALA A 232 -20.78 -25.77 -29.27
N ARG A 233 -19.52 -25.69 -29.70
CA ARG A 233 -19.17 -25.93 -31.11
C ARG A 233 -19.30 -27.44 -31.39
N PRO A 234 -19.76 -27.80 -32.59
CA PRO A 234 -19.84 -29.19 -33.03
C PRO A 234 -18.45 -29.86 -33.09
#